data_AF-A0A5C2HNY4-F1
#
_entry.id   AF-A0A5C2HNY4-F1
#
_cell.length_a   1.000
_cell.length_b   1.000
_cell.length_c   1.000
_cell.angle_alpha   90.00
_cell.angle_beta   90.00
_cell.angle_gamma   90.00
#
_symmetry.space_group_name_H-M   'P 1'
#
loop_
_entity.id
_entity.type
_entity.pdbx_description
1 polymer ?
#
loop_
_entity_poly.entity_id
_entity_poly.type
_entity_poly.pdbx_seq_one_letter_code
_entity_poly.pdbx_strand_id
1 'polypeptide(L)'
;MSALPFRSLRSCCVKSTLAVKINHQLAGTLLCESGSYLYRYHTTQPDQFISLTMPVRVADYQYHRLHPLFEMHLPEGYLLAVIKKHLSKVGFKDDFGLLQLIAPSIRGRIAFGESRYPAEQLTLDDLLHPHRGDLFQELVERFALHSAVSGVQPKVVTLVKNRATLKMEHYIVKSWGSDYPQLALNEYFCMSVVKRAGVAVPDFRVFSFSVVSN
;
A
#
# COMPACT_ATOMS: atom_id res chain seq x y z
N MET A 1 -27.97 12.07 14.39
CA MET A 1 -27.12 12.44 13.24
C MET A 1 -26.66 11.16 12.58
N SER A 2 -27.24 10.85 11.43
CA SER A 2 -27.09 9.59 10.70
C SER A 2 -25.73 9.48 10.02
N ALA A 3 -25.08 8.32 10.17
CA ALA A 3 -23.90 7.95 9.41
C ALA A 3 -24.24 7.93 7.90
N LEU A 4 -23.51 8.71 7.10
CA LEU A 4 -23.61 8.69 5.65
C LEU A 4 -23.07 7.34 5.12
N PRO A 5 -23.78 6.66 4.20
CA PRO A 5 -23.34 5.38 3.70
C PRO A 5 -22.14 5.55 2.76
N PHE A 6 -21.21 4.60 2.86
CA PHE A 6 -20.04 4.44 1.99
C PHE A 6 -20.52 4.23 0.54
N ARG A 7 -20.52 5.30 -0.26
CA ARG A 7 -20.82 5.22 -1.70
C ARG A 7 -19.61 4.67 -2.44
N SER A 8 -19.74 3.41 -2.89
CA SER A 8 -18.90 2.81 -3.94
C SER A 8 -18.78 3.79 -5.13
N LEU A 9 -17.55 4.16 -5.45
CA LEU A 9 -17.19 5.07 -6.54
C LEU A 9 -17.52 4.35 -7.87
N ARG A 10 -18.47 4.88 -8.65
CA ARG A 10 -18.93 4.25 -9.90
C ARG A 10 -18.11 4.69 -11.13
N SER A 11 -17.76 3.66 -11.91
CA SER A 11 -17.42 3.54 -13.35
C SER A 11 -16.39 4.46 -14.02
N CYS A 12 -15.28 3.81 -14.38
CA CYS A 12 -14.28 4.13 -15.40
C CYS A 12 -14.88 4.43 -16.77
N CYS A 13 -14.78 5.70 -17.20
CA CYS A 13 -15.30 6.21 -18.47
C CYS A 13 -14.26 6.14 -19.62
N VAL A 14 -13.00 5.79 -19.32
CA VAL A 14 -11.89 5.73 -20.28
C VAL A 14 -11.24 4.35 -20.21
N LYS A 15 -11.09 3.70 -21.37
CA LYS A 15 -10.41 2.42 -21.49
C LYS A 15 -8.98 2.54 -20.93
N SER A 16 -8.70 1.81 -19.87
CA SER A 16 -7.42 1.90 -19.15
C SER A 16 -6.91 0.50 -18.83
N THR A 17 -5.60 0.27 -18.95
CA THR A 17 -4.98 -1.04 -18.71
C THR A 17 -3.87 -0.96 -17.68
N LEU A 18 -3.60 -2.09 -17.04
CA LEU A 18 -2.52 -2.27 -16.08
C LEU A 18 -1.93 -3.67 -16.25
N ALA A 19 -0.65 -3.74 -16.59
CA ALA A 19 0.08 -5.01 -16.66
C ALA A 19 0.18 -5.62 -15.26
N VAL A 20 0.01 -6.94 -15.14
CA VAL A 20 0.16 -7.69 -13.90
C VAL A 20 1.28 -8.70 -14.08
N LYS A 21 2.24 -8.68 -13.15
CA LYS A 21 3.45 -9.48 -13.17
C LYS A 21 3.47 -10.44 -12.00
N ILE A 22 3.99 -11.65 -12.23
CA ILE A 22 4.33 -12.62 -11.18
C ILE A 22 5.84 -12.80 -11.19
N ASN A 23 6.51 -12.61 -10.06
CA ASN A 23 7.98 -12.69 -9.95
C ASN A 23 8.68 -11.88 -11.06
N HIS A 24 8.19 -10.66 -11.32
CA HIS A 24 8.66 -9.75 -12.37
C HIS A 24 8.42 -10.15 -13.83
N GLN A 25 7.81 -11.32 -14.09
CA GLN A 25 7.41 -11.75 -15.43
C GLN A 25 5.96 -11.36 -15.72
N LEU A 26 5.67 -10.93 -16.95
CA LEU A 26 4.31 -10.57 -17.37
C LEU A 26 3.39 -11.79 -17.30
N ALA A 27 2.39 -11.75 -16.43
CA ALA A 27 1.44 -12.85 -16.22
C ALA A 27 0.08 -12.57 -16.87
N GLY A 28 -0.31 -11.29 -16.98
CA GLY A 28 -1.58 -10.92 -17.58
C GLY A 28 -1.82 -9.41 -17.59
N THR A 29 -3.02 -9.02 -18.00
CA THR A 29 -3.45 -7.63 -18.10
C THR A 29 -4.79 -7.43 -17.42
N LEU A 30 -4.86 -6.43 -16.54
CA LEU A 30 -6.11 -5.92 -15.98
C LEU A 30 -6.58 -4.75 -16.86
N LEU A 31 -7.82 -4.81 -17.33
CA LEU A 31 -8.48 -3.82 -18.17
C LEU A 31 -9.70 -3.25 -17.44
N CYS A 32 -9.88 -1.95 -17.59
CA CYS A 32 -11.02 -1.19 -17.13
C CYS A 32 -11.70 -0.55 -18.35
N GLU A 33 -12.94 -0.93 -18.65
CA GLU A 33 -13.68 -0.43 -19.81
C GLU A 33 -15.18 -0.35 -19.50
N SER A 34 -15.80 0.80 -19.74
CA SER A 34 -17.25 1.00 -19.59
C SER A 34 -17.80 0.57 -18.22
N GLY A 35 -17.04 0.83 -17.15
CA GLY A 35 -17.40 0.45 -15.78
C GLY A 35 -17.30 -1.05 -15.45
N SER A 36 -16.77 -1.87 -16.36
CA SER A 36 -16.45 -3.28 -16.13
C SER A 36 -14.94 -3.49 -16.04
N TYR A 37 -14.55 -4.52 -15.30
CA TYR A 37 -13.17 -4.93 -15.10
C TYR A 37 -12.96 -6.30 -15.73
N LEU A 38 -11.92 -6.42 -16.55
CA LEU A 38 -11.53 -7.67 -17.17
C LEU A 38 -10.09 -8.00 -16.81
N TYR A 39 -9.84 -9.25 -16.41
CA TYR A 39 -8.49 -9.75 -16.25
C TYR A 39 -8.23 -10.90 -17.22
N ARG A 40 -7.19 -10.74 -18.03
CA ARG A 40 -6.74 -11.72 -19.01
C ARG A 40 -5.36 -12.26 -18.64
N TYR A 41 -5.25 -13.58 -18.52
CA TYR A 41 -3.96 -14.25 -18.39
C TYR A 41 -3.23 -14.28 -19.73
N HIS A 42 -1.91 -14.06 -19.69
CA HIS A 42 -0.98 -14.19 -20.82
C HIS A 42 -0.08 -15.44 -20.69
N THR A 43 -0.23 -16.16 -19.58
CA THR A 43 0.47 -17.42 -19.29
C THR A 43 -0.52 -18.58 -19.28
N THR A 44 -0.02 -19.78 -19.53
CA THR A 44 -0.76 -21.05 -19.42
C THR A 44 -0.28 -21.89 -18.23
N GLN A 45 0.76 -21.44 -17.51
CA GLN A 45 1.35 -22.18 -16.40
C GLN A 45 0.46 -22.09 -15.15
N PRO A 46 -0.07 -23.21 -14.62
CA PRO A 46 -1.03 -23.18 -13.51
C PRO A 46 -0.50 -22.56 -12.22
N ASP A 47 0.80 -22.63 -11.96
CA ASP A 47 1.48 -22.05 -10.81
C ASP A 47 1.66 -20.52 -10.91
N GLN A 48 1.41 -19.94 -12.09
CA GLN A 48 1.41 -18.50 -12.33
C GLN A 48 0.01 -17.88 -12.14
N PHE A 49 -0.74 -18.34 -11.14
CA PHE A 49 -2.00 -17.71 -10.74
C PHE A 49 -1.76 -16.44 -9.89
N ILE A 50 -2.65 -15.46 -10.02
CA ILE A 50 -2.63 -14.21 -9.21
C ILE A 50 -3.50 -14.29 -7.96
N SER A 51 -4.48 -15.20 -7.91
CA SER A 51 -5.28 -15.49 -6.71
C SER A 51 -5.73 -16.94 -6.71
N LEU A 52 -5.91 -17.53 -5.53
CA LEU A 52 -6.53 -18.84 -5.39
C LEU A 52 -7.95 -18.89 -5.98
N THR A 53 -8.64 -17.73 -6.01
CA THR A 53 -9.97 -17.57 -6.62
C THR A 53 -9.92 -17.23 -8.11
N MET A 54 -8.73 -17.02 -8.67
CA MET A 54 -8.50 -16.70 -10.08
C MET A 54 -7.42 -17.63 -10.64
N PRO A 55 -7.64 -18.94 -10.77
CA PRO A 55 -6.67 -19.83 -11.40
C PRO A 55 -6.39 -19.44 -12.87
N VAL A 56 -5.24 -19.87 -13.40
CA VAL A 56 -4.88 -19.61 -14.81
C VAL A 56 -5.87 -20.33 -15.74
N ARG A 57 -6.47 -19.58 -16.66
CA ARG A 57 -7.40 -20.10 -17.67
C ARG A 57 -7.42 -19.19 -18.91
N VAL A 58 -7.89 -19.74 -20.03
CA VAL A 58 -8.03 -19.01 -21.31
C VAL A 58 -9.13 -17.96 -21.25
N ALA A 59 -10.25 -18.26 -20.59
CA ALA A 59 -11.38 -17.35 -20.51
C ALA A 59 -11.08 -16.15 -19.58
N ASP A 60 -11.39 -14.94 -20.05
CA ASP A 60 -11.22 -13.74 -19.24
C ASP A 60 -12.04 -13.81 -17.95
N TYR A 61 -11.53 -13.21 -16.88
CA TYR A 61 -12.30 -12.93 -15.69
C TYR A 61 -13.00 -11.59 -15.85
N GLN A 62 -14.32 -11.55 -15.74
CA GLN A 62 -15.10 -10.32 -15.87
C GLN A 62 -15.85 -10.02 -14.57
N TYR A 63 -15.74 -8.79 -14.11
CA TYR A 63 -16.40 -8.28 -12.91
C TYR A 63 -16.96 -6.88 -13.14
N HIS A 64 -18.08 -6.58 -12.48
CA HIS A 64 -18.69 -5.24 -12.48
C HIS A 64 -18.08 -4.29 -11.42
N ARG A 65 -17.19 -4.83 -10.59
CA ARG A 65 -16.40 -4.12 -9.57
C ARG A 65 -14.97 -4.62 -9.65
N LEU A 66 -14.04 -3.85 -9.11
CA LEU A 66 -12.65 -4.27 -9.05
C LEU A 66 -12.57 -5.56 -8.21
N HIS A 67 -11.87 -6.58 -8.69
CA HIS A 67 -11.81 -7.85 -7.95
C HIS A 67 -11.08 -7.65 -6.60
N PRO A 68 -11.47 -8.33 -5.50
CA PRO A 68 -10.86 -8.13 -4.18
C PRO A 68 -9.33 -8.23 -4.13
N LEU A 69 -8.74 -9.07 -4.98
CA LEU A 69 -7.28 -9.16 -5.16
C LEU A 69 -6.64 -7.82 -5.53
N PHE A 70 -7.31 -7.01 -6.34
CA PHE A 70 -6.79 -5.70 -6.75
C PHE A 70 -7.21 -4.62 -5.75
N GLU A 71 -8.43 -4.72 -5.20
CA GLU A 71 -8.92 -3.79 -4.17
C GLU A 71 -8.09 -3.83 -2.89
N MET A 72 -7.58 -5.00 -2.49
CA MET A 72 -6.77 -5.14 -1.25
C MET A 72 -5.46 -4.34 -1.26
N HIS A 73 -5.03 -3.84 -2.42
CA HIS A 73 -3.87 -2.97 -2.52
C HIS A 73 -4.22 -1.49 -2.33
N LEU A 74 -5.49 -1.12 -2.48
CA LEU A 74 -5.92 0.26 -2.40
C LEU A 74 -5.72 0.79 -0.97
N PRO A 75 -5.29 2.06 -0.83
CA PRO A 75 -5.22 2.69 0.47
C PRO A 75 -6.63 2.87 1.06
N GLU A 76 -6.70 2.81 2.38
CA GLU A 76 -7.93 2.95 3.15
C GLU A 76 -7.79 4.06 4.20
N GLY A 77 -8.90 4.40 4.86
CA GLY A 77 -8.92 5.29 6.01
C GLY A 77 -8.23 6.64 5.77
N TYR A 78 -7.31 7.00 6.68
CA TYR A 78 -6.64 8.30 6.65
C TYR A 78 -5.79 8.50 5.39
N LEU A 79 -5.04 7.49 4.97
CA LEU A 79 -4.17 7.57 3.80
C LEU A 79 -4.99 7.86 2.53
N LEU A 80 -6.11 7.17 2.37
CA LEU A 80 -7.06 7.44 1.28
C LEU A 80 -7.60 8.87 1.34
N ALA A 81 -7.94 9.39 2.52
CA ALA A 81 -8.43 10.75 2.69
C ALA A 81 -7.38 11.79 2.28
N VAL A 82 -6.12 11.58 2.64
CA VAL A 82 -5.02 12.48 2.26
C VAL A 82 -4.76 12.42 0.76
N ILE A 83 -4.67 11.23 0.15
CA ILE A 83 -4.50 11.08 -1.30
C ILE A 83 -5.63 11.77 -2.05
N LYS A 84 -6.88 11.57 -1.62
CA LYS A 84 -8.06 12.25 -2.20
C LYS A 84 -7.97 13.77 -2.07
N LYS A 85 -7.51 14.29 -0.93
CA LYS A 85 -7.31 15.74 -0.73
C LYS A 85 -6.28 16.30 -1.71
N HIS A 86 -5.12 15.64 -1.88
CA HIS A 86 -4.09 16.08 -2.82
C HIS A 86 -4.55 16.01 -4.28
N LEU A 87 -5.29 14.96 -4.64
CA LEU A 87 -5.77 14.74 -6.01
C LEU A 87 -7.11 15.40 -6.33
N SER A 88 -7.75 16.04 -5.36
CA SER A 88 -9.05 16.72 -5.52
C SER A 88 -9.03 17.77 -6.63
N LYS A 89 -7.87 18.40 -6.87
CA LYS A 89 -7.67 19.40 -7.94
C LYS A 89 -7.48 18.79 -9.33
N VAL A 90 -7.16 17.49 -9.42
CA VAL A 90 -6.79 16.79 -10.67
C VAL A 90 -7.96 15.96 -11.22
N GLY A 91 -9.08 15.88 -10.49
CA GLY A 91 -10.27 15.14 -10.93
C GLY A 91 -10.06 13.62 -10.85
N PHE A 92 -9.75 13.14 -9.65
CA PHE A 92 -9.60 11.72 -9.33
C PHE A 92 -10.86 10.90 -9.71
N LYS A 93 -10.70 9.86 -10.53
CA LYS A 93 -11.79 9.28 -11.32
C LYS A 93 -12.36 7.95 -10.85
N ASP A 94 -11.60 7.06 -10.20
CA ASP A 94 -12.10 5.75 -9.73
C ASP A 94 -11.01 4.94 -8.99
N ASP A 95 -11.42 3.78 -8.45
CA ASP A 95 -10.55 2.80 -7.79
C ASP A 95 -9.46 2.25 -8.74
N PHE A 96 -9.72 2.20 -10.05
CA PHE A 96 -8.73 1.76 -11.03
C PHE A 96 -7.58 2.76 -11.18
N GLY A 97 -7.89 4.05 -11.29
CA GLY A 97 -6.88 5.11 -11.34
C GLY A 97 -6.07 5.16 -10.04
N LEU A 98 -6.70 4.89 -8.90
CA LEU A 98 -6.00 4.74 -7.62
C LEU A 98 -5.00 3.59 -7.66
N LEU A 99 -5.42 2.43 -8.17
CA LEU A 99 -4.56 1.26 -8.32
C LEU A 99 -3.37 1.58 -9.23
N GLN A 100 -3.61 2.23 -10.38
CA GLN A 100 -2.55 2.63 -11.31
C GLN A 100 -1.54 3.60 -10.67
N LEU A 101 -2.03 4.51 -9.82
CA LEU A 101 -1.19 5.46 -9.10
C LEU A 101 -0.24 4.77 -8.12
N ILE A 102 -0.74 3.81 -7.33
CA ILE A 102 0.06 3.10 -6.32
C ILE A 102 0.81 1.89 -6.88
N ALA A 103 0.43 1.40 -8.07
CA ALA A 103 0.97 0.20 -8.72
C ALA A 103 2.51 0.10 -8.69
N PRO A 104 3.28 1.18 -9.00
CA PRO A 104 4.74 1.12 -8.98
C PRO A 104 5.34 0.77 -7.61
N SER A 105 4.59 1.01 -6.54
CA SER A 105 4.99 0.84 -5.14
C SER A 105 4.60 -0.52 -4.56
N ILE A 106 3.71 -1.27 -5.23
CA ILE A 106 3.31 -2.61 -4.80
C ILE A 106 4.46 -3.59 -5.08
N ARG A 107 4.91 -4.28 -4.03
CA ARG A 107 5.97 -5.29 -4.11
C ARG A 107 5.50 -6.63 -3.55
N GLY A 108 6.04 -7.71 -4.08
CA GLY A 108 5.76 -9.07 -3.65
C GLY A 108 5.79 -10.03 -4.84
N ARG A 109 5.15 -11.20 -4.65
CA ARG A 109 4.95 -12.16 -5.74
C ARG A 109 4.23 -11.52 -6.92
N ILE A 110 3.26 -10.66 -6.64
CA ILE A 110 2.46 -9.93 -7.64
C ILE A 110 2.92 -8.47 -7.66
N ALA A 111 3.14 -7.95 -8.86
CA ALA A 111 3.47 -6.55 -9.10
C ALA A 111 2.68 -6.00 -10.28
N PHE A 112 2.55 -4.67 -10.36
CA PHE A 112 1.70 -3.99 -11.33
C PHE A 112 2.49 -2.98 -12.15
N GLY A 113 2.23 -2.94 -13.45
CA GLY A 113 2.87 -2.01 -14.39
C GLY A 113 4.39 -2.16 -14.44
N GLU A 114 5.06 -1.02 -14.66
CA GLU A 114 6.51 -0.94 -14.52
C GLU A 114 6.88 -0.56 -13.10
N SER A 115 7.79 -1.35 -12.50
CA SER A 115 8.33 -0.98 -11.20
C SER A 115 9.20 0.25 -11.38
N ARG A 116 8.77 1.39 -10.84
CA ARG A 116 9.66 2.53 -10.64
C ARG A 116 10.23 2.40 -9.24
N TYR A 117 11.55 2.43 -9.12
CA TYR A 117 12.18 2.62 -7.82
C TYR A 117 11.67 3.96 -7.26
N PRO A 118 11.26 4.03 -5.98
CA PRO A 118 10.92 5.32 -5.39
C PRO A 118 12.15 6.22 -5.54
N ALA A 119 11.94 7.39 -6.13
CA ALA A 119 13.01 8.37 -6.35
C ALA A 119 13.63 8.85 -5.03
N GLU A 120 12.92 8.66 -3.92
CA GLU A 120 13.31 9.11 -2.59
C GLU A 120 13.52 7.92 -1.65
N GLN A 121 14.72 7.80 -1.10
CA GLN A 121 15.09 6.82 -0.07
C GLN A 121 15.02 7.51 1.29
N LEU A 122 14.24 6.96 2.22
CA LEU A 122 14.30 7.36 3.64
C LEU A 122 15.50 6.69 4.29
N THR A 123 16.30 7.44 5.04
CA THR A 123 17.28 6.86 5.94
C THR A 123 16.65 6.56 7.30
N LEU A 124 17.29 5.71 8.09
CA LEU A 124 16.87 5.49 9.48
C LEU A 124 16.90 6.80 10.27
N ASP A 125 17.86 7.67 9.97
CA ASP A 125 18.00 8.97 10.63
C ASP A 125 16.80 9.87 10.39
N ASP A 126 16.25 9.88 9.17
CA ASP A 126 15.04 10.66 8.84
C ASP A 126 13.79 10.16 9.59
N LEU A 127 13.75 8.86 9.92
CA LEU A 127 12.67 8.26 10.73
C LEU A 127 12.84 8.55 12.23
N LEU A 128 14.09 8.64 12.70
CA LEU A 128 14.43 8.88 14.11
C LEU A 128 14.42 10.36 14.48
N HIS A 129 14.61 11.26 13.50
CA HIS A 129 14.68 12.70 13.69
C HIS A 129 13.73 13.40 12.70
N PRO A 130 12.42 13.42 13.01
CA PRO A 130 11.44 14.09 12.15
C PRO A 130 11.80 15.58 12.05
N HIS A 131 11.73 16.15 10.85
CA HIS A 131 12.02 17.58 10.64
C HIS A 131 10.88 18.47 11.16
N ARG A 132 9.67 17.92 11.21
CA ARG A 132 8.48 18.54 11.81
C ARG A 132 8.09 17.72 13.03
N GLY A 133 7.61 18.36 14.10
CA GLY A 133 7.22 17.67 15.35
C GLY A 133 6.04 16.69 15.23
N ASP A 134 5.58 16.41 14.00
CA ASP A 134 4.59 15.40 13.66
C ASP A 134 5.16 14.49 12.56
N LEU A 135 5.91 13.46 12.97
CA LEU A 135 6.44 12.42 12.06
C LEU A 135 5.34 11.78 11.22
N PHE A 136 4.14 11.68 11.76
CA PHE A 136 3.04 11.05 11.05
C PHE A 136 2.62 11.87 9.83
N GLN A 137 2.40 13.19 9.98
CA GLN A 137 2.13 14.05 8.84
C GLN A 137 3.28 14.06 7.84
N GLU A 138 4.52 14.13 8.33
CA GLU A 138 5.70 14.13 7.46
C GLU A 138 5.81 12.83 6.63
N LEU A 139 5.60 11.68 7.26
CA LEU A 139 5.61 10.39 6.57
C LEU A 139 4.47 10.25 5.56
N VAL A 140 3.29 10.75 5.90
CA VAL A 140 2.16 10.74 4.97
C VAL A 140 2.41 11.69 3.80
N GLU A 141 2.84 12.92 4.04
CA GLU A 141 3.13 13.89 2.97
C GLU A 141 4.20 13.37 1.99
N ARG A 142 5.28 12.80 2.53
CA ARG A 142 6.39 12.30 1.71
C ARG A 142 6.10 10.97 1.02
N PHE A 143 5.40 10.04 1.69
CA PHE A 143 5.29 8.65 1.22
C PHE A 143 3.87 8.19 0.89
N ALA A 144 2.82 8.99 1.07
CA ALA A 144 1.45 8.55 0.80
C ALA A 144 1.23 8.02 -0.62
N LEU A 145 1.85 8.66 -1.61
CA LEU A 145 1.76 8.25 -3.02
C LEU A 145 2.64 7.04 -3.35
N HIS A 146 3.58 6.70 -2.46
CA HIS A 146 4.59 5.66 -2.66
C HIS A 146 4.45 4.48 -1.68
N SER A 147 3.41 4.47 -0.84
CA SER A 147 3.15 3.43 0.15
C SER A 147 1.92 2.64 -0.26
N ALA A 148 2.13 1.43 -0.81
CA ALA A 148 1.05 0.53 -1.16
C ALA A 148 0.80 -0.47 -0.02
N VAL A 149 0.16 0.00 1.05
CA VAL A 149 -0.12 -0.84 2.22
C VAL A 149 -1.53 -0.59 2.71
N SER A 150 -2.37 -1.63 2.67
CA SER A 150 -3.76 -1.57 3.13
C SER A 150 -3.85 -1.43 4.66
N GLY A 151 -4.95 -0.85 5.12
CA GLY A 151 -5.33 -0.69 6.52
C GLY A 151 -5.57 0.76 6.94
N VAL A 152 -6.37 0.93 7.99
CA VAL A 152 -6.75 2.24 8.56
C VAL A 152 -5.59 2.93 9.28
N GLN A 153 -4.66 2.14 9.84
CA GLN A 153 -3.54 2.63 10.61
C GLN A 153 -2.48 3.30 9.72
N PRO A 154 -1.91 4.44 10.16
CA PRO A 154 -0.72 5.04 9.56
C PRO A 154 0.42 4.05 9.39
N LYS A 155 0.71 3.66 8.15
CA LYS A 155 1.81 2.76 7.85
C LYS A 155 2.53 3.17 6.57
N VAL A 156 3.85 3.10 6.63
CA VAL A 156 4.72 3.34 5.48
C VAL A 156 5.64 2.14 5.31
N VAL A 157 5.65 1.55 4.11
CA VAL A 157 6.71 0.61 3.73
C VAL A 157 7.88 1.43 3.21
N THR A 158 9.02 1.31 3.86
CA THR A 158 10.23 2.05 3.49
C THR A 158 11.46 1.15 3.46
N LEU A 159 12.38 1.48 2.56
CA LEU A 159 13.71 0.90 2.50
C LEU A 159 14.60 1.71 3.43
N VAL A 160 14.99 1.12 4.56
CA VAL A 160 15.90 1.77 5.49
C VAL A 160 17.30 1.29 5.18
N LYS A 161 18.16 2.24 4.77
CA LYS A 161 19.59 1.98 4.65
C LYS A 161 20.23 2.08 6.02
N ASN A 162 20.78 0.97 6.51
CA ASN A 162 21.62 0.99 7.70
C ASN A 162 23.00 1.55 7.30
N ARG A 163 23.32 2.77 7.75
CA ARG A 163 24.58 3.46 7.42
C ARG A 163 25.82 2.68 7.88
N ALA A 164 25.72 1.89 8.94
CA ALA A 164 26.84 1.12 9.50
C ALA A 164 27.13 -0.18 8.72
N THR A 165 26.09 -0.83 8.17
CA THR A 165 26.24 -2.14 7.49
C THR A 165 26.04 -2.07 5.98
N LEU A 166 25.65 -0.90 5.44
CA LEU A 166 25.24 -0.68 4.05
C LEU A 166 24.09 -1.60 3.56
N LYS A 167 23.48 -2.38 4.45
CA LYS A 167 22.32 -3.21 4.14
C LYS A 167 21.07 -2.36 3.98
N MET A 168 20.30 -2.71 2.97
CA MET A 168 18.99 -2.13 2.68
C MET A 168 17.94 -3.12 3.18
N GLU A 169 17.15 -2.71 4.17
CA GLU A 169 16.13 -3.56 4.77
C GLU A 169 14.75 -2.92 4.60
N HIS A 170 13.75 -3.76 4.35
CA HIS A 170 12.37 -3.33 4.19
C HIS A 170 11.69 -3.26 5.55
N TYR A 171 11.28 -2.06 5.96
CA TYR A 171 10.54 -1.84 7.20
C TYR A 171 9.11 -1.40 6.91
N ILE A 172 8.19 -1.85 7.75
CA ILE A 172 6.86 -1.27 7.89
C ILE A 172 6.93 -0.36 9.11
N VAL A 173 6.97 0.95 8.88
CA VAL A 173 6.94 1.95 9.95
C VAL A 173 5.48 2.24 10.27
N LYS A 174 5.13 2.10 11.54
CA LYS A 174 3.78 2.38 12.05
C LYS A 174 3.86 3.50 13.08
N SER A 175 2.99 4.49 12.92
CA SER A 175 2.84 5.60 13.87
C SER A 175 1.41 5.66 14.43
N TRP A 176 1.15 6.64 15.28
CA TRP A 176 -0.17 6.91 15.82
C TRP A 176 -0.44 8.41 15.83
N GLY A 177 -1.72 8.79 15.83
CA GLY A 177 -2.21 10.16 15.96
C GLY A 177 -3.16 10.30 17.15
N SER A 178 -3.75 11.48 17.31
CA SER A 178 -4.70 11.78 18.41
C SER A 178 -5.91 10.86 18.43
N ASP A 179 -6.38 10.43 17.25
CA ASP A 179 -7.59 9.60 17.12
C ASP A 179 -7.38 8.17 17.63
N TYR A 180 -6.12 7.70 17.68
CA TYR A 180 -5.75 6.37 18.14
C TYR A 180 -4.46 6.44 18.97
N PRO A 181 -4.50 7.02 20.18
CA PRO A 181 -3.30 7.28 20.97
C PRO A 181 -2.57 5.96 21.31
N GLN A 182 -1.24 5.98 21.24
CA GLN A 182 -0.37 4.87 21.63
C GLN A 182 -0.57 3.57 20.84
N LEU A 183 -1.20 3.61 19.66
CA LEU A 183 -1.51 2.41 18.88
C LEU A 183 -0.26 1.58 18.52
N ALA A 184 0.85 2.22 18.14
CA ALA A 184 2.09 1.49 17.86
C ALA A 184 2.74 0.90 19.14
N LEU A 185 2.56 1.54 20.30
CA LEU A 185 3.02 1.00 21.59
C LEU A 185 2.21 -0.24 21.99
N ASN A 186 0.89 -0.21 21.77
CA ASN A 186 0.04 -1.38 21.98
C ASN A 186 0.51 -2.55 21.09
N GLU A 187 0.76 -2.29 19.81
CA GLU A 187 1.28 -3.32 18.89
C GLU A 187 2.64 -3.88 19.36
N TYR A 188 3.57 -3.02 19.79
CA TYR A 188 4.85 -3.44 20.37
C TYR A 188 4.66 -4.36 21.59
N PHE A 189 3.74 -4.01 22.49
CA PHE A 189 3.44 -4.83 23.66
C PHE A 189 2.88 -6.20 23.27
N CYS A 190 1.89 -6.24 22.38
CA CYS A 190 1.29 -7.47 21.88
C CYS A 190 2.33 -8.37 21.21
N MET A 191 3.14 -7.82 20.31
CA MET A 191 4.22 -8.54 19.63
C MET A 191 5.26 -9.08 20.61
N SER A 192 5.56 -8.34 21.68
CA SER A 192 6.48 -8.78 22.74
C SER A 192 5.92 -9.94 23.56
N VAL A 193 4.61 -9.93 23.86
CA VAL A 193 3.94 -11.05 24.53
C VAL A 193 3.96 -12.29 23.64
N VAL A 194 3.59 -12.16 22.36
CA VAL A 194 3.58 -13.26 21.38
C VAL A 194 4.98 -13.86 21.20
N LYS A 195 6.02 -13.02 21.10
CA LYS A 195 7.42 -13.46 21.02
C LYS A 195 7.84 -14.27 22.27
N ARG A 196 7.47 -13.79 23.46
CA ARG A 196 7.76 -14.47 24.73
C ARG A 196 7.01 -15.79 24.90
N ALA A 197 5.85 -15.94 24.26
CA ALA A 197 5.11 -17.19 24.20
C ALA A 197 5.73 -18.23 23.23
N GLY A 198 6.86 -17.92 22.58
CA GLY A 198 7.55 -18.83 21.66
C GLY A 198 6.98 -18.86 20.24
N VAL A 199 6.05 -17.96 19.91
CA VAL A 199 5.50 -17.85 18.56
C VAL A 199 6.48 -17.08 17.68
N ALA A 200 6.75 -17.60 16.48
CA ALA A 200 7.59 -16.94 15.49
C ALA A 200 6.97 -15.59 15.07
N VAL A 201 7.75 -14.53 15.16
CA VAL A 201 7.35 -13.16 14.79
C VAL A 201 8.49 -12.48 14.02
N PRO A 202 8.19 -11.52 13.13
CA PRO A 202 9.22 -10.68 12.53
C PRO A 202 9.99 -9.88 13.59
N ASP A 203 11.17 -9.38 13.24
CA ASP A 203 11.88 -8.43 14.09
C ASP A 203 11.13 -7.09 14.16
N PHE A 204 11.00 -6.55 15.37
CA PHE A 204 10.29 -5.30 15.63
C PHE A 204 11.01 -4.47 16.69
N ARG A 205 10.91 -3.15 16.57
CA ARG A 205 11.48 -2.16 17.49
C ARG A 205 10.52 -0.99 17.64
N VAL A 206 10.55 -0.33 18.79
CA VAL A 206 9.85 0.94 19.00
C VAL A 206 10.90 2.03 19.23
N PHE A 207 10.66 3.20 18.65
CA PHE A 207 11.49 4.38 18.82
C PHE A 207 10.61 5.51 19.35
N SER A 208 11.21 6.36 20.19
CA SER A 208 10.59 7.60 20.64
C SER A 208 11.53 8.73 20.25
N PHE A 209 10.96 9.82 19.76
CA PHE A 209 11.68 11.05 19.45
C PHE A 209 11.06 12.18 20.26
N SER A 210 11.91 12.96 20.91
CA SER A 210 11.53 14.17 21.64
C SER A 210 11.99 15.36 20.83
N VAL A 211 11.07 16.24 20.45
CA VAL A 211 11.42 17.53 19.85
C VAL A 211 11.80 18.44 20.99
N VAL A 212 13.10 18.74 21.12
CA VAL A 212 13.56 19.80 22.02
C VAL A 212 13.40 21.11 21.26
N SER A 213 12.34 21.85 21.59
CA SER A 213 12.19 23.24 21.14
C SER A 213 13.22 24.10 21.88
N ASN A 214 14.06 24.81 21.15
CA ASN A 214 14.83 25.95 21.69
C ASN A 214 13.92 27.16 21.83
#